data_AF-A0AAE0G4S2-F1
#
_entry.id   AF-A0AAE0G4S2-F1
#
_cell.length_a   1.000
_cell.length_b   1.000
_cell.length_c   1.000
_cell.angle_alpha   90.00
_cell.angle_beta   90.00
_cell.angle_gamma   90.00
#
_symmetry.space_group_name_H-M   'P 1'
#
loop_
_entity.id
_entity.type
_entity.pdbx_description
1 polymer ?
#
loop_
_entity_poly.entity_id
_entity_poly.type
_entity_poly.pdbx_seq_one_letter_code
_entity_poly.pdbx_strand_id
1 'polypeptide(L)'
;GPGVSSKALKPSLIKATLATLHVYLSWVPLGYIFESTLVQTLLKIFPAPEFRNVFLQCLTEVGQLNVGQMYDQHFVQLFTIFITQLQTVLPRGTNIPEAFENGSDGEQDFLKKLANFLTAFFKNHISLLETEQHQPVLLIG
;
A
#
# COMPACT_ATOMS: atom_id res chain seq x y z
N GLY A 1 -6.09 5.89 -39.58
CA GLY A 1 -6.51 6.85 -38.52
C GLY A 1 -6.44 6.14 -37.19
N PRO A 2 -5.76 6.67 -36.17
CA PRO A 2 -5.54 5.90 -34.96
C PRO A 2 -6.65 6.20 -33.95
N GLY A 3 -7.64 5.31 -33.91
CA GLY A 3 -8.64 5.22 -32.85
C GLY A 3 -8.43 3.94 -32.04
N VAL A 4 -7.22 3.74 -31.48
CA VAL A 4 -7.06 2.77 -30.39
C VAL A 4 -7.55 3.48 -29.13
N SER A 5 -8.83 3.33 -28.84
CA SER A 5 -9.38 3.66 -27.53
C SER A 5 -8.89 2.58 -26.57
N SER A 6 -7.76 2.86 -25.89
CA SER A 6 -7.35 2.09 -24.72
C SER A 6 -8.56 2.04 -23.79
N LYS A 7 -9.13 0.86 -23.54
CA LYS A 7 -10.27 0.68 -22.64
C LYS A 7 -9.85 1.12 -21.24
N ALA A 8 -9.95 2.41 -20.95
CA ALA A 8 -9.78 2.94 -19.61
C ALA A 8 -10.92 2.36 -18.77
N LEU A 9 -10.57 1.47 -17.84
CA LEU A 9 -11.52 0.95 -16.86
C LEU A 9 -12.09 2.15 -16.09
N LYS A 10 -13.42 2.17 -15.92
CA LYS A 10 -14.10 3.25 -15.20
C LYS A 10 -13.54 3.32 -13.77
N PRO A 11 -13.19 4.50 -13.22
CA PRO A 11 -12.68 4.63 -11.86
C PRO A 11 -13.58 3.99 -10.79
N SER A 12 -14.91 4.07 -10.97
CA SER A 12 -15.87 3.41 -10.10
C SER A 12 -15.76 1.88 -10.10
N LEU A 13 -15.45 1.28 -11.25
CA LEU A 13 -15.22 -0.16 -11.37
C LEU A 13 -13.93 -0.56 -10.65
N ILE A 14 -12.85 0.19 -10.81
CA ILE A 14 -11.58 -0.06 -10.11
C ILE A 14 -11.80 0.00 -8.59
N LYS A 15 -12.50 1.01 -8.09
CA LYS A 15 -12.86 1.11 -6.66
C LYS A 15 -13.67 -0.09 -6.18
N ALA A 16 -14.69 -0.47 -6.92
CA ALA A 16 -15.51 -1.63 -6.58
C ALA A 16 -14.67 -2.91 -6.54
N THR A 17 -13.82 -3.14 -7.54
CA THR A 17 -12.93 -4.30 -7.59
C THR A 17 -11.95 -4.32 -6.42
N LEU A 18 -11.35 -3.19 -6.04
CA LEU A 18 -10.45 -3.10 -4.89
C LEU A 18 -11.20 -3.35 -3.57
N ALA A 19 -12.40 -2.80 -3.41
CA ALA A 19 -13.24 -3.04 -2.24
C ALA A 19 -13.64 -4.52 -2.12
N THR A 20 -13.98 -5.17 -3.23
CA THR A 20 -14.22 -6.62 -3.25
C THR A 20 -12.94 -7.37 -2.88
N LEU A 21 -11.80 -7.05 -3.50
CA LEU A 21 -10.52 -7.69 -3.21
C LEU A 21 -10.19 -7.61 -1.71
N HIS A 22 -10.34 -6.43 -1.09
CA HIS A 22 -10.10 -6.23 0.34
C HIS A 22 -10.84 -7.25 1.22
N VAL A 23 -12.11 -7.54 0.93
CA VAL A 23 -12.92 -8.52 1.69
C VAL A 23 -12.44 -9.96 1.48
N TYR A 24 -11.88 -10.28 0.32
CA TYR A 24 -11.45 -11.63 -0.02
C TYR A 24 -9.97 -11.92 0.26
N LEU A 25 -9.13 -10.91 0.52
CA LEU A 25 -7.67 -11.08 0.62
C LEU A 25 -7.26 -12.15 1.65
N SER A 26 -8.00 -12.28 2.76
CA SER A 26 -7.77 -13.31 3.78
C SER A 26 -8.03 -14.75 3.30
N TRP A 27 -8.75 -14.93 2.20
CA TRP A 27 -9.09 -16.22 1.59
C TRP A 27 -8.27 -16.52 0.32
N VAL A 28 -7.51 -15.54 -0.19
CA VAL A 28 -6.69 -15.73 -1.39
C VAL A 28 -5.47 -16.59 -1.04
N PRO A 29 -5.14 -17.62 -1.84
CA PRO A 29 -3.93 -18.41 -1.61
C PRO A 29 -2.67 -17.54 -1.62
N LEU A 30 -1.78 -17.77 -0.66
CA LEU A 30 -0.57 -16.95 -0.46
C LEU A 30 0.33 -16.89 -1.70
N GLY A 31 0.50 -18.03 -2.40
CA GLY A 31 1.24 -18.07 -3.66
C GLY A 31 0.64 -17.13 -4.71
N TYR A 32 -0.69 -16.99 -4.77
CA TYR A 32 -1.30 -16.01 -5.67
C TYR A 32 -1.05 -14.57 -5.21
N ILE A 33 -1.01 -14.28 -3.91
CA ILE A 33 -0.73 -12.93 -3.41
C ILE A 33 0.71 -12.52 -3.76
N PHE A 34 1.68 -13.38 -3.47
CA PHE A 34 3.10 -13.03 -3.52
C PHE A 34 3.79 -13.38 -4.84
N GLU A 35 3.40 -14.48 -5.50
CA GLU A 35 4.08 -14.98 -6.70
C GLU A 35 3.40 -14.51 -8.00
N SER A 36 2.23 -13.86 -7.91
CA SER A 36 1.57 -13.22 -9.04
C SER A 36 1.90 -11.72 -9.15
N THR A 37 1.25 -11.03 -10.09
CA THR A 37 1.37 -9.57 -10.26
C THR A 37 0.43 -8.77 -9.34
N LEU A 38 -0.28 -9.40 -8.40
CA LEU A 38 -1.29 -8.75 -7.55
C LEU A 38 -0.72 -7.56 -6.77
N VAL A 39 0.32 -7.79 -5.95
CA VAL A 39 0.96 -6.73 -5.14
C VAL A 39 1.54 -5.63 -6.03
N GLN A 40 2.18 -6.00 -7.14
CA GLN A 40 2.72 -5.04 -8.09
C GLN A 40 1.61 -4.17 -8.70
N THR A 41 0.44 -4.76 -8.99
CA THR A 41 -0.70 -4.04 -9.54
C THR A 41 -1.30 -3.08 -8.52
N LEU A 42 -1.42 -3.50 -7.26
CA LEU A 42 -1.83 -2.61 -6.17
C LEU A 42 -0.88 -1.40 -6.07
N LEU A 43 0.43 -1.63 -6.04
CA LEU A 43 1.44 -0.56 -5.96
C LEU A 43 1.40 0.41 -7.15
N LYS A 44 1.00 -0.06 -8.35
CA LYS A 44 0.79 0.81 -9.53
C LYS A 44 -0.44 1.71 -9.43
N ILE A 45 -1.39 1.38 -8.56
CA ILE A 45 -2.63 2.14 -8.37
C ILE A 45 -2.42 3.32 -7.39
N PHE A 46 -1.50 3.19 -6.42
CA PHE A 46 -1.27 4.20 -5.38
C PHE A 46 -1.06 5.65 -5.87
N PRO A 47 -0.32 5.92 -6.97
CA PRO A 47 -0.11 7.29 -7.42
C PRO A 47 -1.39 8.08 -7.70
N ALA A 48 -2.48 7.40 -8.12
CA ALA A 48 -3.77 8.02 -8.41
C ALA A 48 -4.55 8.36 -7.12
N PRO A 49 -4.76 9.66 -6.80
CA PRO A 49 -5.35 10.10 -5.54
C PRO A 49 -6.70 9.46 -5.20
N GLU A 50 -7.55 9.26 -6.21
CA GLU A 50 -8.89 8.74 -5.98
C GLU A 50 -8.92 7.29 -5.46
N PHE A 51 -7.82 6.54 -5.57
CA PHE A 51 -7.73 5.14 -5.16
C PHE A 51 -6.89 4.93 -3.90
N ARG A 52 -6.16 5.94 -3.40
CA ARG A 52 -5.20 5.79 -2.29
C ARG A 52 -5.81 5.16 -1.04
N ASN A 53 -7.00 5.60 -0.64
CA ASN A 53 -7.64 5.12 0.58
C ASN A 53 -8.01 3.64 0.49
N VAL A 54 -8.65 3.21 -0.60
CA VAL A 54 -8.99 1.79 -0.79
C VAL A 54 -7.74 0.94 -1.04
N PHE A 55 -6.73 1.48 -1.73
CA PHE A 55 -5.43 0.83 -1.89
C PHE A 55 -4.78 0.55 -0.52
N LEU A 56 -4.76 1.51 0.40
CA LEU A 56 -4.16 1.31 1.74
C LEU A 56 -4.91 0.25 2.55
N GLN A 57 -6.22 0.10 2.37
CA GLN A 57 -6.97 -0.99 3.00
C GLN A 57 -6.51 -2.35 2.46
N CYS A 58 -6.38 -2.50 1.14
CA CYS A 58 -5.83 -3.72 0.54
C CYS A 58 -4.38 -3.97 0.99
N LEU A 59 -3.54 -2.94 1.01
CA LEU A 59 -2.15 -3.05 1.41
C LEU A 59 -2.00 -3.43 2.88
N THR A 60 -2.90 -2.95 3.75
CA THR A 60 -2.96 -3.34 5.18
C THR A 60 -3.28 -4.82 5.31
N GLU A 61 -4.27 -5.33 4.57
CA GLU A 61 -4.62 -6.75 4.58
C GLU A 61 -3.46 -7.64 4.13
N VAL A 62 -2.73 -7.23 3.08
CA VAL A 62 -1.53 -7.96 2.64
C VAL A 62 -0.41 -7.84 3.67
N GLY A 63 -0.13 -6.63 4.14
CA GLY A 63 0.97 -6.32 5.05
C GLY A 63 0.80 -6.86 6.48
N GLN A 64 -0.40 -7.31 6.86
CA GLN A 64 -0.64 -7.95 8.16
C GLN A 64 -0.57 -9.49 8.11
N LEU A 65 -0.34 -10.08 6.94
CA LEU A 65 -0.25 -11.54 6.79
C LEU A 65 0.99 -12.07 7.51
N ASN A 66 0.79 -12.92 8.51
CA ASN A 66 1.88 -13.65 9.17
C ASN A 66 1.97 -15.08 8.61
N VAL A 67 2.88 -15.28 7.66
CA VAL A 67 2.90 -16.46 6.78
C VAL A 67 4.23 -17.19 6.74
N GLY A 68 5.10 -16.93 7.71
CA GLY A 68 6.42 -17.55 7.84
C GLY A 68 7.47 -16.97 6.88
N GLN A 69 8.71 -17.42 7.06
CA GLN A 69 9.91 -16.75 6.52
C GLN A 69 10.05 -16.82 5.00
N MET A 70 9.37 -17.75 4.33
CA MET A 70 9.52 -17.95 2.87
C MET A 70 9.07 -16.73 2.05
N TYR A 71 8.24 -15.86 2.62
CA TYR A 71 7.75 -14.64 1.99
C TYR A 71 8.40 -13.36 2.52
N ASP A 72 9.36 -13.42 3.44
CA ASP A 72 9.96 -12.24 4.08
C ASP A 72 10.48 -11.21 3.06
N GLN A 73 11.16 -11.68 2.02
CA GLN A 73 11.66 -10.81 0.96
C GLN A 73 10.55 -10.06 0.20
N HIS A 74 9.37 -10.66 0.08
CA HIS A 74 8.23 -9.99 -0.57
C HIS A 74 7.69 -8.85 0.31
N PHE A 75 7.67 -9.02 1.63
CA PHE A 75 7.29 -7.95 2.56
C PHE A 75 8.31 -6.79 2.56
N VAL A 76 9.61 -7.11 2.56
CA VAL A 76 10.67 -6.10 2.46
C VAL A 76 10.53 -5.30 1.15
N GLN A 77 10.33 -5.98 0.02
CA GLN A 77 10.12 -5.32 -1.28
C GLN A 77 8.86 -4.47 -1.31
N LEU A 78 7.72 -5.00 -0.80
CA LEU A 78 6.46 -4.28 -0.70
C LEU A 78 6.64 -2.98 0.08
N PHE A 79 7.24 -3.05 1.27
CA PHE A 79 7.47 -1.89 2.11
C PHE A 79 8.41 -0.88 1.45
N THR A 80 9.52 -1.34 0.88
CA THR A 80 10.52 -0.49 0.21
C THR A 80 9.90 0.30 -0.95
N ILE A 81 9.13 -0.37 -1.80
CA ILE A 81 8.49 0.29 -2.94
C ILE A 81 7.43 1.28 -2.44
N PHE A 82 6.58 0.85 -1.50
CA PHE A 82 5.51 1.70 -0.97
C PHE A 82 6.05 2.95 -0.28
N ILE A 83 7.03 2.81 0.62
CA ILE A 83 7.56 3.95 1.38
C ILE A 83 8.26 4.96 0.46
N THR A 84 8.92 4.48 -0.60
CA THR A 84 9.50 5.35 -1.64
C THR A 84 8.43 6.16 -2.36
N GLN A 85 7.32 5.52 -2.76
CA GLN A 85 6.21 6.24 -3.40
C GLN A 85 5.52 7.19 -2.42
N LEU A 86 5.40 6.82 -1.15
CA LEU A 86 4.78 7.63 -0.12
C LEU A 86 5.43 9.00 0.01
N GLN A 87 6.75 9.11 -0.17
CA GLN A 87 7.47 10.38 -0.11
C GLN A 87 6.96 11.42 -1.12
N THR A 88 6.33 10.99 -2.22
CA THR A 88 5.73 11.91 -3.21
C THR A 88 4.39 12.48 -2.76
N VAL A 89 3.74 11.84 -1.78
CA VAL A 89 2.44 12.20 -1.23
C VAL A 89 2.59 12.89 0.13
N LEU A 90 3.49 12.37 0.97
CA LEU A 90 3.88 12.91 2.27
C LEU A 90 5.41 13.08 2.29
N PRO A 91 5.94 14.21 1.79
CA PRO A 91 7.36 14.50 1.84
C PRO A 91 7.90 14.51 3.27
N ARG A 92 9.20 14.24 3.42
CA ARG A 92 9.87 14.35 4.72
C ARG A 92 9.74 15.78 5.27
N GLY A 93 9.37 15.87 6.54
CA GLY A 93 9.13 17.16 7.21
C GLY A 93 7.68 17.65 7.12
N THR A 94 6.77 16.89 6.52
CA THR A 94 5.33 17.20 6.58
C THR A 94 4.87 17.27 8.04
N ASN A 95 4.26 18.39 8.43
CA ASN A 95 3.64 18.55 9.73
C ASN A 95 2.31 17.76 9.75
N ILE A 96 2.37 16.50 10.19
CA ILE A 96 1.21 15.58 10.16
C ILE A 96 0.00 16.12 10.95
N PRO A 97 0.14 16.66 12.18
CA PRO A 97 -0.97 17.29 12.88
C PRO A 97 -1.67 18.38 12.08
N GLU A 98 -0.91 19.32 11.53
CA GLU A 98 -1.45 20.43 10.75
C GLU A 98 -2.08 19.97 9.43
N ALA A 99 -1.45 19.01 8.75
CA ALA A 99 -1.99 18.40 7.54
C ALA A 99 -3.30 17.65 7.80
N PHE A 100 -3.46 17.06 8.99
CA PHE A 100 -4.68 16.40 9.40
C PHE A 100 -5.79 17.42 9.73
N GLU A 101 -5.49 18.44 10.53
CA GLU A 101 -6.46 19.47 10.94
C GLU A 101 -7.00 20.28 9.75
N ASN A 102 -6.14 20.59 8.78
CA ASN A 102 -6.51 21.38 7.60
C ASN A 102 -6.91 20.52 6.39
N GLY A 103 -6.78 19.19 6.49
CA GLY A 103 -7.07 18.26 5.40
C GLY A 103 -8.56 18.02 5.21
N SER A 104 -8.94 17.71 3.97
CA SER A 104 -10.27 17.20 3.64
C SER A 104 -10.56 15.84 4.31
N ASP A 105 -11.83 15.44 4.37
CA ASP A 105 -12.23 14.11 4.89
C ASP A 105 -11.44 12.96 4.26
N GLY A 106 -11.15 13.07 2.95
CA GLY A 106 -10.37 12.08 2.21
C GLY A 106 -8.91 12.02 2.65
N GLU A 107 -8.28 13.17 2.93
CA GLU A 107 -6.90 13.28 3.41
C GLU A 107 -6.77 12.84 4.87
N GLN A 108 -7.75 13.17 5.71
CA GLN A 108 -7.82 12.66 7.08
C GLN A 108 -7.97 11.13 7.11
N ASP A 109 -8.84 10.58 6.26
CA ASP A 109 -8.99 9.12 6.11
C ASP A 109 -7.72 8.48 5.55
N PHE A 110 -7.03 9.13 4.60
CA PHE A 110 -5.72 8.67 4.11
C PHE A 110 -4.70 8.53 5.24
N LEU A 111 -4.54 9.57 6.07
CA LEU A 111 -3.60 9.57 7.20
C LEU A 111 -3.95 8.48 8.24
N LYS A 112 -5.24 8.30 8.55
CA LYS A 112 -5.70 7.23 9.44
C LYS A 112 -5.37 5.85 8.87
N LYS A 113 -5.64 5.62 7.59
CA LYS A 113 -5.35 4.34 6.92
C LYS A 113 -3.87 4.07 6.79
N LEU A 114 -3.05 5.10 6.58
CA LEU A 114 -1.61 4.99 6.57
C LEU A 114 -1.09 4.55 7.95
N ALA A 115 -1.57 5.18 9.02
CA ALA A 115 -1.22 4.78 10.39
C ALA A 115 -1.61 3.31 10.67
N ASN A 116 -2.79 2.88 10.21
CA ASN A 116 -3.23 1.49 10.34
C ASN A 116 -2.29 0.52 9.59
N PHE A 117 -1.93 0.84 8.34
CA PHE A 117 -0.99 0.04 7.56
C PHE A 117 0.36 -0.09 8.28
N LEU A 118 0.97 1.03 8.67
CA LEU A 118 2.28 1.03 9.33
C LEU A 118 2.25 0.23 10.64
N THR A 119 1.21 0.44 11.45
CA THR A 119 1.04 -0.28 12.72
C THR A 119 0.91 -1.79 12.49
N ALA A 120 0.07 -2.21 11.55
CA ALA A 120 -0.15 -3.62 11.25
C ALA A 120 1.10 -4.28 10.65
N PHE A 121 1.77 -3.60 9.73
CA PHE A 121 2.98 -4.09 9.09
C PHE A 121 4.12 -4.25 10.10
N PHE A 122 4.41 -3.21 10.88
CA PHE A 122 5.52 -3.25 11.84
C PHE A 122 5.29 -4.27 12.95
N LYS A 123 4.06 -4.46 13.40
CA LYS A 123 3.72 -5.51 14.38
C LYS A 123 4.20 -6.90 13.96
N ASN A 124 4.17 -7.20 12.66
CA ASN A 124 4.52 -8.52 12.14
C ASN A 124 5.91 -8.59 11.50
N HIS A 125 6.43 -7.48 10.96
CA HIS A 125 7.54 -7.50 10.01
C HIS A 125 8.67 -6.51 10.31
N ILE A 126 8.61 -5.75 11.43
CA ILE A 126 9.64 -4.73 11.73
C ILE A 126 11.05 -5.32 11.80
N SER A 127 11.21 -6.52 12.34
CA SER A 127 12.50 -7.21 12.46
C SER A 127 13.16 -7.51 11.11
N LEU A 128 12.38 -7.62 10.03
CA LEU A 128 12.92 -7.80 8.68
C LEU A 128 13.63 -6.52 8.17
N LEU A 129 13.15 -5.36 8.63
CA LEU A 129 13.64 -4.05 8.21
C LEU A 129 14.82 -3.53 9.06
N GLU A 130 15.00 -4.06 10.27
CA GLU A 130 16.06 -3.65 11.21
C GLU A 130 17.44 -4.29 10.89
N THR A 131 17.55 -5.06 9.82
CA THR A 131 18.83 -5.61 9.36
C THR A 131 19.72 -4.51 8.76
N GLU A 132 21.04 -4.61 8.88
CA GLU A 132 21.98 -3.58 8.37
C GLU A 132 21.75 -3.25 6.89
N GLN A 133 21.33 -4.25 6.10
CA GLN A 133 21.02 -4.10 4.69
C GLN A 133 19.76 -3.25 4.43
N HIS A 134 18.74 -3.31 5.30
CA HIS A 134 17.43 -2.70 5.08
C HIS A 134 17.16 -1.49 5.99
N GLN A 135 18.02 -1.24 6.97
CA GLN A 135 17.95 -0.08 7.85
C GLN A 135 17.82 1.27 7.09
N PRO A 136 18.48 1.49 5.94
CA PRO A 136 18.27 2.73 5.18
C PRO A 136 16.82 2.94 4.72
N VAL A 137 16.04 1.87 4.51
CA VAL A 137 14.63 1.94 4.10
C VAL A 137 13.74 2.46 5.23
N LEU A 138 14.05 2.13 6.50
CA LEU A 138 13.37 2.72 7.66
C LEU A 138 13.61 4.22 7.75
N LEU A 139 14.80 4.69 7.32
CA LEU A 139 15.14 6.11 7.28
C LEU A 139 14.48 6.86 6.10
N ILE A 140 13.71 6.15 5.25
CA ILE A 140 12.95 6.74 4.14
C ILE A 140 11.63 7.34 4.60
N GLY A 141 10.89 6.59 5.42
CA GLY A 141 9.62 7.03 6.03
C GLY A 141 9.86 8.03 7.15
#